data_AF-A0A353A279-F1
#
_entry.id   AF-A0A353A279-F1
#
_cell.length_a   1.000
_cell.length_b   1.000
_cell.length_c   1.000
_cell.angle_alpha   90.00
_cell.angle_beta   90.00
_cell.angle_gamma   90.00
#
_symmetry.space_group_name_H-M   'P 1'
#
loop_
_entity.id
_entity.type
_entity.pdbx_description
1 polymer ?
#
loop_
_entity_poly.entity_id
_entity_poly.type
_entity_poly.pdbx_seq_one_letter_code
_entity_poly.pdbx_strand_id
1 'polypeptide(L)'
;MGKVAVLAALIVAGTGTGSRAQGAADWYQDKTLRLDYIFGGDSRSQHICLDEMRMSDGWYGRRVNMDSLLLQGNGQLQVADTTGVVLYRHSFSTLFQEWQSTREATRVSKSFENVFLVPMPKVPVDITVTLTDTHRRVSGCLTHRVDPRDILIRPMQVGQKWEYLRHPGDSRDKIDVAFVAEGYRDDEMDVFRRDCENSIGALLSHEPFLSMADRFNFIAVCSPS
;
A
#
# COMPACT_ATOMS: atom_id res chain seq x y z
N MET A 1 3.54 -75.46 -28.97
CA MET A 1 2.63 -74.52 -29.64
C MET A 1 2.09 -73.57 -28.59
N GLY A 2 2.46 -72.30 -28.69
CA GLY A 2 2.53 -71.34 -27.59
C GLY A 2 1.18 -70.81 -27.12
N LYS A 3 1.07 -70.65 -25.79
CA LYS A 3 -0.01 -69.92 -25.13
C LYS A 3 0.30 -68.42 -25.22
N VAL A 4 -0.55 -67.68 -25.93
CA VAL A 4 -0.48 -66.22 -26.03
C VAL A 4 -0.93 -65.63 -24.70
N ALA A 5 -0.02 -64.94 -24.01
CA ALA A 5 -0.31 -64.16 -22.83
C ALA A 5 -0.84 -62.78 -23.25
N VAL A 6 -2.04 -62.45 -22.81
CA VAL A 6 -2.66 -61.13 -23.00
C VAL A 6 -2.07 -60.17 -21.97
N LEU A 7 -1.31 -59.18 -22.43
CA LEU A 7 -0.75 -58.12 -21.60
C LEU A 7 -1.78 -56.98 -21.49
N ALA A 8 -2.38 -56.81 -20.32
CA ALA A 8 -3.26 -55.68 -20.02
C ALA A 8 -2.40 -54.44 -19.71
N ALA A 9 -2.49 -53.41 -20.55
CA ALA A 9 -1.84 -52.13 -20.32
C ALA A 9 -2.66 -51.30 -19.33
N LEU A 10 -2.10 -51.04 -18.15
CA LEU A 10 -2.67 -50.17 -17.13
C LEU A 10 -2.38 -48.71 -17.52
N ILE A 11 -3.40 -48.00 -18.00
CA ILE A 11 -3.31 -46.55 -18.23
C ILE A 11 -3.39 -45.87 -16.87
N VAL A 12 -2.24 -45.44 -16.34
CA VAL A 12 -2.19 -44.53 -15.19
C VAL A 12 -2.64 -43.16 -15.70
N ALA A 13 -3.92 -42.84 -15.45
CA ALA A 13 -4.44 -41.50 -15.60
C ALA A 13 -3.72 -40.59 -14.59
N GLY A 14 -2.71 -39.86 -15.07
CA GLY A 14 -2.09 -38.78 -14.32
C GLY A 14 -3.16 -37.72 -14.03
N THR A 15 -3.65 -37.70 -12.79
CA THR A 15 -4.43 -36.59 -12.27
C THR A 15 -3.50 -35.38 -12.19
N GLY A 16 -3.51 -34.58 -13.25
CA GLY A 16 -2.93 -33.25 -13.23
C GLY A 16 -3.58 -32.46 -12.11
N THR A 17 -2.89 -32.33 -10.98
CA THR A 17 -3.19 -31.31 -9.99
C THR A 17 -2.95 -29.98 -10.67
N GLY A 18 -4.03 -29.40 -11.20
CA GLY A 18 -4.02 -28.00 -11.57
C GLY A 18 -3.67 -27.20 -10.33
N SER A 19 -2.41 -26.77 -10.20
CA SER A 19 -2.07 -25.63 -9.36
C SER A 19 -2.91 -24.46 -9.87
N ARG A 20 -4.05 -24.22 -9.21
CA ARG A 20 -4.59 -22.87 -9.16
C ARG A 20 -3.45 -22.06 -8.57
N ALA A 21 -2.82 -21.23 -9.38
CA ALA A 21 -2.03 -20.13 -8.86
C ALA A 21 -2.95 -19.43 -7.85
N GLN A 22 -2.65 -19.55 -6.56
CA GLN A 22 -3.39 -18.84 -5.52
C GLN A 22 -3.31 -17.37 -5.91
N GLY A 23 -4.45 -16.79 -6.25
CA GLY A 23 -4.49 -15.38 -6.59
C GLY A 23 -4.07 -14.61 -5.35
N ALA A 24 -3.42 -13.46 -5.50
CA ALA A 24 -3.08 -12.62 -4.36
C ALA A 24 -4.32 -12.30 -3.47
N ALA A 25 -5.54 -12.31 -4.05
CA ALA A 25 -6.81 -12.20 -3.34
C ALA A 25 -7.07 -13.31 -2.28
N ASP A 26 -6.45 -14.49 -2.43
CA ASP A 26 -6.62 -15.58 -1.47
C ASP A 26 -5.91 -15.30 -0.14
N TRP A 27 -4.92 -14.41 -0.14
CA TRP A 27 -4.08 -14.09 1.03
C TRP A 27 -4.64 -12.98 1.92
N TYR A 28 -5.57 -12.17 1.41
CA TYR A 28 -6.00 -10.94 2.06
C TYR A 28 -7.49 -10.86 2.35
N GLN A 29 -7.82 -10.20 3.45
CA GLN A 29 -9.18 -9.80 3.80
C GLN A 29 -9.52 -8.48 3.08
N ASP A 30 -10.80 -8.16 2.91
CA ASP A 30 -11.23 -6.84 2.40
C ASP A 30 -11.17 -5.79 3.53
N LYS A 31 -9.96 -5.60 4.06
CA LYS A 31 -9.60 -4.67 5.14
C LYS A 31 -8.22 -4.09 4.85
N THR A 32 -7.94 -2.93 5.41
CA THR A 32 -6.64 -2.27 5.30
C THR A 32 -5.89 -2.40 6.62
N LEU A 33 -4.64 -2.83 6.57
CA LEU A 33 -3.67 -2.72 7.65
C LEU A 33 -2.87 -1.43 7.43
N ARG A 34 -3.05 -0.47 8.33
CA ARG A 34 -2.27 0.76 8.42
C ARG A 34 -1.07 0.52 9.32
N LEU A 35 0.11 0.88 8.83
CA LEU A 35 1.39 0.71 9.48
C LEU A 35 2.04 2.08 9.64
N ASP A 36 2.21 2.50 10.88
CA ASP A 36 2.83 3.76 11.22
C ASP A 36 4.27 3.48 11.66
N TYR A 37 5.22 4.14 11.01
CA TYR A 37 6.65 4.01 11.29
C TYR A 37 7.26 5.35 11.64
N ILE A 38 8.26 5.30 12.51
CA ILE A 38 9.18 6.39 12.73
C ILE A 38 10.46 6.10 11.95
N PHE A 39 10.80 6.98 11.00
CA PHE A 39 12.10 6.99 10.35
C PHE A 39 12.96 8.02 11.05
N GLY A 40 14.07 7.56 11.62
CA GLY A 40 14.97 8.39 12.42
C GLY A 40 16.40 8.34 11.94
N GLY A 41 17.15 9.38 12.24
CA GLY A 41 18.58 9.45 11.95
C GLY A 41 19.05 10.85 11.57
N ASP A 42 20.18 10.90 10.87
CA ASP A 42 20.90 12.11 10.48
C ASP A 42 21.39 11.97 9.02
N SER A 43 22.34 12.80 8.57
CA SER A 43 22.86 12.72 7.20
C SER A 43 23.67 11.45 6.89
N ARG A 44 23.97 10.60 7.89
CA ARG A 44 24.84 9.42 7.77
C ARG A 44 24.22 8.13 8.29
N SER A 45 23.19 8.21 9.11
CA SER A 45 22.55 7.09 9.78
C SER A 45 21.05 7.12 9.61
N GLN A 46 20.44 5.94 9.54
CA GLN A 46 19.02 5.74 9.34
C GLN A 46 18.57 4.53 10.14
N HIS A 47 17.44 4.65 10.80
CA HIS A 47 16.76 3.54 11.46
C HIS A 47 15.26 3.67 11.26
N ILE A 48 14.59 2.52 11.28
CA ILE A 48 13.16 2.41 11.08
C ILE A 48 12.61 1.69 12.31
N CYS A 49 11.62 2.31 12.95
CA CYS A 49 10.90 1.72 14.08
C CYS A 49 9.42 1.64 13.73
N LEU A 50 8.78 0.51 14.05
CA LEU A 50 7.33 0.40 14.03
C LEU A 50 6.79 1.20 15.23
N ASP A 51 5.86 2.11 14.98
CA ASP A 51 5.17 2.88 16.01
C ASP A 51 3.88 2.19 16.42
N GLU A 52 2.91 2.12 15.49
CA GLU A 52 1.64 1.45 15.71
C GLU A 52 1.10 0.75 14.47
N MET A 53 0.17 -0.18 14.73
CA MET A 53 -0.62 -0.85 13.71
C MET A 53 -2.10 -0.58 13.95
N ARG A 54 -2.81 -0.28 12.86
CA ARG A 54 -4.25 -0.01 12.88
C ARG A 54 -4.94 -0.77 11.76
N MET A 55 -6.24 -1.02 11.91
CA MET A 55 -7.04 -1.62 10.85
C MET A 55 -8.28 -0.80 10.51
N SER A 56 -8.67 -0.81 9.25
CA SER A 56 -9.97 -0.29 8.79
C SER A 56 -10.64 -1.29 7.86
N ASP A 57 -11.98 -1.22 7.77
CA ASP A 57 -12.73 -2.02 6.82
C ASP A 57 -12.53 -1.49 5.39
N GLY A 58 -12.57 -2.40 4.42
CA GLY A 58 -12.30 -2.10 3.01
C GLY A 58 -10.81 -2.10 2.66
N TRP A 59 -10.49 -2.52 1.44
CA TRP A 59 -9.19 -2.30 0.81
C TRP A 59 -9.36 -1.47 -0.47
N TYR A 60 -8.77 -0.28 -0.45
CA TYR A 60 -8.88 0.75 -1.50
C TYR A 60 -7.62 0.85 -2.38
N GLY A 61 -6.69 -0.10 -2.23
CA GLY A 61 -5.50 -0.18 -3.07
C GLY A 61 -5.64 -1.22 -4.18
N ARG A 62 -4.56 -1.43 -4.93
CA ARG A 62 -4.55 -2.35 -6.07
C ARG A 62 -4.78 -3.81 -5.67
N ARG A 63 -5.44 -4.56 -6.55
CA ARG A 63 -5.74 -6.01 -6.44
C ARG A 63 -5.05 -6.86 -7.51
N VAL A 64 -4.32 -6.21 -8.40
CA VAL A 64 -3.50 -6.81 -9.46
C VAL A 64 -2.06 -6.34 -9.31
N ASN A 65 -1.11 -7.09 -9.87
CA ASN A 65 0.32 -6.76 -9.81
C ASN A 65 0.78 -6.50 -8.36
N MET A 66 0.30 -7.33 -7.44
CA MET A 66 0.49 -7.09 -6.00
C MET A 66 1.94 -7.31 -5.59
N ASP A 67 2.62 -8.29 -6.17
CA ASP A 67 4.01 -8.70 -5.91
C ASP A 67 5.06 -7.92 -6.72
N SER A 68 4.65 -6.93 -7.51
CA SER A 68 5.54 -6.14 -8.37
C SER A 68 5.51 -4.65 -8.06
N LEU A 69 6.49 -3.92 -8.59
CA LEU A 69 6.64 -2.48 -8.43
C LEU A 69 6.58 -1.81 -9.80
N LEU A 70 5.78 -0.75 -9.91
CA LEU A 70 5.78 0.11 -11.11
C LEU A 70 7.06 0.96 -11.16
N LEU A 71 7.48 1.50 -10.02
CA LEU A 71 8.69 2.31 -9.86
C LEU A 71 9.48 1.79 -8.65
N GLN A 72 10.80 2.01 -8.64
CA GLN A 72 11.64 1.54 -7.53
C GLN A 72 11.44 2.35 -6.24
N GLY A 73 11.08 3.64 -6.35
CA GLY A 73 11.06 4.57 -5.22
C GLY A 73 12.44 4.78 -4.58
N ASN A 74 12.51 5.60 -3.53
CA ASN A 74 13.69 5.69 -2.65
C ASN A 74 13.54 4.81 -1.40
N GLY A 75 12.35 4.27 -1.17
CA GLY A 75 12.07 3.21 -0.21
C GLY A 75 11.04 2.22 -0.76
N GLN A 76 11.02 1.03 -0.17
CA GLN A 76 10.13 -0.07 -0.55
C GLN A 76 9.55 -0.73 0.69
N LEU A 77 8.29 -1.13 0.59
CA LEU A 77 7.60 -2.01 1.52
C LEU A 77 7.32 -3.33 0.82
N GLN A 78 7.61 -4.44 1.47
CA GLN A 78 7.32 -5.79 1.01
C GLN A 78 6.56 -6.55 2.09
N VAL A 79 5.51 -7.26 1.68
CA VAL A 79 4.80 -8.25 2.50
C VAL A 79 5.11 -9.63 1.93
N ALA A 80 5.58 -10.54 2.78
CA ALA A 80 5.88 -11.92 2.40
C ALA A 80 5.26 -12.91 3.40
N ASP A 81 4.93 -14.11 2.92
CA ASP A 81 4.54 -15.19 3.83
C ASP A 81 5.74 -15.69 4.65
N THR A 82 5.48 -16.59 5.61
CA THR A 82 6.53 -17.13 6.48
C THR A 82 7.56 -18.01 5.77
N THR A 83 7.33 -18.35 4.50
CA THR A 83 8.26 -19.12 3.65
C THR A 83 9.09 -18.22 2.74
N GLY A 84 8.78 -16.91 2.71
CA GLY A 84 9.47 -15.90 1.90
C GLY A 84 8.80 -15.60 0.56
N VAL A 85 7.61 -16.14 0.28
CA VAL A 85 6.87 -15.81 -0.94
C VAL A 85 6.33 -14.38 -0.83
N VAL A 86 6.67 -13.54 -1.79
CA VAL A 86 6.23 -12.14 -1.82
C VAL A 86 4.77 -12.05 -2.22
N LEU A 87 3.96 -11.40 -1.38
CA LEU A 87 2.51 -11.28 -1.54
C LEU A 87 2.07 -9.86 -1.91
N TYR A 88 2.82 -8.84 -1.48
CA TYR A 88 2.55 -7.44 -1.81
C TYR A 88 3.83 -6.60 -1.79
N ARG A 89 3.91 -5.60 -2.68
CA ARG A 89 4.99 -4.61 -2.71
C ARG A 89 4.45 -3.19 -2.88
N HIS A 90 5.12 -2.22 -2.28
CA HIS A 90 4.83 -0.81 -2.52
C HIS A 90 6.15 -0.03 -2.49
N SER A 91 6.25 1.02 -3.30
CA SER A 91 7.44 1.88 -3.37
C SER A 91 7.05 3.31 -3.06
N PHE A 92 7.94 4.04 -2.41
CA PHE A 92 7.68 5.40 -1.96
C PHE A 92 8.96 6.23 -1.92
N SER A 93 8.79 7.53 -1.66
CA SER A 93 9.84 8.46 -1.23
C SER A 93 9.30 9.22 -0.01
N THR A 94 10.19 9.80 0.80
CA THR A 94 9.78 10.39 2.08
C THR A 94 10.40 11.75 2.31
N LEU A 95 9.70 12.60 3.07
CA LEU A 95 10.24 13.88 3.56
C LEU A 95 11.50 13.68 4.41
N PHE A 96 11.61 12.56 5.13
CA PHE A 96 12.82 12.20 5.86
C PHE A 96 14.05 12.15 4.94
N GLN A 97 13.96 11.44 3.81
CA GLN A 97 15.08 11.32 2.87
C GLN A 97 15.41 12.66 2.19
N GLU A 98 14.42 13.54 1.98
CA GLU A 98 14.69 14.91 1.55
C GLU A 98 15.45 15.69 2.63
N TRP A 99 14.98 15.64 3.88
CA TRP A 99 15.61 16.30 5.02
C TRP A 99 17.05 15.85 5.25
N GLN A 100 17.37 14.58 5.01
CA GLN A 100 18.74 14.05 5.14
C GLN A 100 19.76 14.72 4.23
N SER A 101 19.32 15.33 3.13
CA SER A 101 20.19 16.08 2.21
C SER A 101 20.49 17.51 2.71
N THR A 102 19.85 17.96 3.78
CA THR A 102 19.99 19.32 4.31
C THR A 102 21.24 19.48 5.18
N ARG A 103 21.71 20.72 5.35
CA ARG A 103 22.78 21.04 6.31
C ARG A 103 22.40 20.70 7.75
N GLU A 104 21.12 20.77 8.08
CA GLU A 104 20.65 20.48 9.44
C GLU A 104 20.93 19.03 9.82
N ALA A 105 20.66 18.08 8.91
CA ALA A 105 20.91 16.66 9.13
C ALA A 105 22.38 16.32 9.40
N THR A 106 23.33 17.21 9.07
CA THR A 106 24.75 17.00 9.42
C THR A 106 25.07 17.29 10.89
N ARG A 107 24.13 17.90 11.63
CA ARG A 107 24.32 18.46 12.98
C ARG A 107 23.41 17.83 14.03
N VAL A 108 22.22 17.37 13.64
CA VAL A 108 21.21 16.85 14.55
C VAL A 108 20.54 15.62 13.96
N SER A 109 20.18 14.69 14.84
CA SER A 109 19.33 13.55 14.50
C SER A 109 17.87 13.93 14.72
N LYS A 110 17.00 13.59 13.77
CA LYS A 110 15.55 13.80 13.84
C LYS A 110 14.80 12.53 13.48
N SER A 111 13.52 12.53 13.80
CA SER A 111 12.56 11.49 13.51
C SER A 111 11.36 12.04 12.75
N PHE A 112 10.82 11.25 11.82
CA PHE A 112 9.69 11.60 10.98
C PHE A 112 8.68 10.46 10.96
N GLU A 113 7.40 10.81 11.04
CA GLU A 113 6.28 9.87 10.91
C GLU A 113 6.07 9.49 9.44
N ASN A 114 5.85 8.19 9.19
CA ASN A 114 5.62 7.64 7.87
C ASN A 114 4.54 6.57 7.95
N VAL A 115 3.46 6.76 7.20
CA VAL A 115 2.29 5.86 7.21
C VAL A 115 2.22 5.09 5.90
N PHE A 116 2.05 3.78 5.97
CA PHE A 116 1.81 2.92 4.81
C PHE A 116 0.55 2.09 4.98
N LEU A 117 -0.15 1.87 3.86
CA LEU A 117 -1.35 1.05 3.80
C LEU A 117 -1.04 -0.23 3.05
N VAL A 118 -1.38 -1.38 3.64
CA VAL A 118 -1.26 -2.70 3.01
C VAL A 118 -2.58 -3.46 3.15
N PRO A 119 -2.90 -4.40 2.24
CA PRO A 119 -4.07 -5.23 2.42
C PRO A 119 -3.90 -6.12 3.66
N MET A 120 -4.95 -6.24 4.47
CA MET A 120 -4.90 -7.02 5.72
C MET A 120 -4.72 -8.51 5.42
N PRO A 121 -3.65 -9.17 5.90
CA PRO A 121 -3.43 -10.58 5.64
C PRO A 121 -4.42 -11.48 6.40
N LYS A 122 -4.67 -12.69 5.89
CA LYS A 122 -5.46 -13.73 6.57
C LYS A 122 -4.65 -14.57 7.56
N VAL A 123 -3.34 -14.60 7.36
CA VAL A 123 -2.38 -15.40 8.13
C VAL A 123 -1.18 -14.53 8.54
N PRO A 124 -0.33 -14.97 9.48
CA PRO A 124 0.86 -14.22 9.82
C PRO A 124 1.80 -13.99 8.61
N VAL A 125 2.35 -12.78 8.48
CA VAL A 125 3.23 -12.36 7.39
C VAL A 125 4.41 -11.55 7.91
N ASP A 126 5.53 -11.59 7.18
CA ASP A 126 6.66 -10.71 7.41
C ASP A 126 6.54 -9.44 6.56
N ILE A 127 6.66 -8.29 7.20
CA ILE A 127 6.68 -6.98 6.56
C ILE A 127 8.09 -6.42 6.64
N THR A 128 8.66 -6.11 5.48
CA THR A 128 9.98 -5.50 5.35
C THR A 128 9.86 -4.11 4.75
N VAL A 129 10.38 -3.11 5.46
CA VAL A 129 10.51 -1.73 4.97
C VAL A 129 11.99 -1.45 4.76
N THR A 130 12.34 -0.99 3.57
CA THR A 130 13.71 -0.72 3.13
C THR A 130 13.82 0.71 2.64
N LEU A 131 14.84 1.43 3.09
CA LEU A 131 15.27 2.71 2.53
C LEU A 131 16.55 2.52 1.72
N THR A 132 16.70 3.32 0.67
CA THR A 132 17.89 3.33 -0.18
C THR A 132 18.52 4.71 -0.24
N ASP A 133 19.84 4.73 -0.38
CA ASP A 133 20.60 5.94 -0.67
C ASP A 133 20.50 6.35 -2.15
N THR A 134 21.13 7.47 -2.51
CA THR A 134 21.18 7.99 -3.88
C THR A 134 21.90 7.04 -4.86
N HIS A 135 22.65 6.05 -4.35
CA HIS A 135 23.32 5.01 -5.12
C HIS A 135 22.54 3.68 -5.14
N ARG A 136 21.27 3.69 -4.70
CA ARG A 136 20.39 2.51 -4.63
C ARG A 136 20.85 1.44 -3.64
N ARG A 137 21.74 1.77 -2.71
CA ARG A 137 22.18 0.84 -1.67
C ARG A 137 21.25 0.92 -0.49
N VAL A 138 20.98 -0.21 0.14
CA VAL A 138 20.15 -0.27 1.35
C VAL A 138 20.85 0.54 2.45
N SER A 139 20.14 1.53 2.97
CA SER A 139 20.63 2.46 3.98
C SER A 139 19.86 2.38 5.30
N GLY A 140 18.63 1.83 5.26
CA GLY A 140 17.86 1.45 6.45
C GLY A 140 16.94 0.27 6.11
N CYS A 141 16.72 -0.63 7.07
CA CYS A 141 15.85 -1.78 6.89
C CYS A 141 15.22 -2.20 8.23
N LEU A 142 13.94 -2.53 8.21
CA LEU A 142 13.23 -3.17 9.31
C LEU A 142 12.39 -4.31 8.74
N THR A 143 12.54 -5.50 9.30
CA THR A 143 11.60 -6.61 9.10
C THR A 143 10.92 -6.91 10.43
N HIS A 144 9.59 -7.00 10.42
CA HIS A 144 8.80 -7.41 11.57
C HIS A 144 7.64 -8.32 11.16
N ARG A 145 7.18 -9.13 12.11
CA ARG A 145 6.09 -10.10 11.91
C ARG A 145 4.76 -9.47 12.32
N VAL A 146 3.77 -9.57 11.45
CA VAL A 146 2.38 -9.21 11.76
C VAL A 146 1.54 -10.49 11.84
N ASP A 147 0.88 -10.73 12.98
CA ASP A 147 -0.22 -11.70 13.10
C ASP A 147 -1.54 -10.92 13.01
N PRO A 148 -2.43 -11.20 12.04
CA PRO A 148 -3.71 -10.49 11.90
C PRO A 148 -4.66 -10.68 13.08
N ARG A 149 -4.35 -11.58 14.02
CA ARG A 149 -5.11 -11.81 15.26
C ARG A 149 -4.53 -11.05 16.46
N ASP A 150 -3.47 -10.27 16.26
CA ASP A 150 -2.89 -9.45 17.33
C ASP A 150 -3.93 -8.42 17.82
N ILE A 151 -4.28 -8.53 19.10
CA ILE A 151 -5.24 -7.65 19.78
C ILE A 151 -4.78 -6.19 19.88
N LEU A 152 -3.49 -5.92 19.65
CA LEU A 152 -2.93 -4.57 19.61
C LEU A 152 -3.18 -3.86 18.27
N ILE A 153 -3.61 -4.57 17.23
CA ILE A 153 -4.06 -3.97 15.96
C ILE A 153 -5.46 -3.41 16.15
N ARG A 154 -5.53 -2.12 16.51
CA ARG A 154 -6.79 -1.46 16.86
C ARG A 154 -7.55 -0.99 15.62
N PRO A 155 -8.89 -1.00 15.64
CA PRO A 155 -9.67 -0.36 14.58
C PRO A 155 -9.41 1.15 14.54
N MET A 156 -9.32 1.70 13.34
CA MET A 156 -9.29 3.14 13.12
C MET A 156 -10.62 3.76 13.53
N GLN A 157 -10.58 4.93 14.18
CA GLN A 157 -11.79 5.70 14.45
C GLN A 157 -12.22 6.40 13.17
N VAL A 158 -13.48 6.21 12.77
CA VAL A 158 -14.09 6.95 11.66
C VAL A 158 -14.74 8.18 12.27
N GLY A 159 -14.26 9.38 11.90
CA GLY A 159 -14.74 10.62 12.51
C GLY A 159 -14.99 11.76 11.53
N GLN A 160 -14.21 11.85 10.46
CA GLN A 160 -14.30 12.99 9.55
C GLN A 160 -15.42 12.83 8.54
N LYS A 161 -16.17 13.93 8.35
CA LYS A 161 -17.14 14.03 7.27
C LYS A 161 -16.40 14.01 5.95
N TRP A 162 -16.91 13.26 4.99
CA TRP A 162 -16.35 13.22 3.64
C TRP A 162 -17.47 13.02 2.63
N GLU A 163 -17.20 13.36 1.39
CA GLU A 163 -18.13 13.17 0.28
C GLU A 163 -17.39 12.88 -1.03
N TYR A 164 -18.07 12.20 -1.96
CA TYR A 164 -17.57 12.10 -3.33
C TYR A 164 -17.82 13.41 -4.08
N LEU A 165 -16.76 13.94 -4.68
CA LEU A 165 -16.85 15.00 -5.70
C LEU A 165 -17.12 14.39 -7.07
N ARG A 166 -16.47 13.25 -7.37
CA ARG A 166 -16.74 12.44 -8.57
C ARG A 166 -16.57 10.95 -8.24
N HIS A 167 -17.52 10.13 -8.66
CA HIS A 167 -17.53 8.69 -8.39
C HIS A 167 -18.02 7.88 -9.60
N PRO A 168 -17.18 7.70 -10.65
CA PRO A 168 -17.55 6.93 -11.84
C PRO A 168 -17.60 5.41 -11.61
N GLY A 169 -17.11 4.88 -10.49
CA GLY A 169 -17.23 3.44 -10.19
C GLY A 169 -16.61 3.01 -8.86
N ASP A 170 -16.78 1.73 -8.54
CA ASP A 170 -16.30 1.12 -7.30
C ASP A 170 -14.78 1.26 -7.13
N SER A 171 -14.34 1.58 -5.90
CA SER A 171 -12.93 1.73 -5.53
C SER A 171 -12.04 0.52 -5.85
N ARG A 172 -12.62 -0.68 -6.02
CA ARG A 172 -11.88 -1.87 -6.43
C ARG A 172 -11.34 -1.77 -7.87
N ASP A 173 -11.97 -0.97 -8.71
CA ASP A 173 -11.67 -0.82 -10.14
C ASP A 173 -11.15 0.60 -10.50
N LYS A 174 -11.05 1.50 -9.51
CA LYS A 174 -10.69 2.91 -9.69
C LYS A 174 -9.50 3.30 -8.80
N ILE A 175 -8.89 4.44 -9.12
CA ILE A 175 -7.89 5.11 -8.29
C ILE A 175 -8.64 6.12 -7.43
N ASP A 176 -8.68 5.91 -6.12
CA ASP A 176 -9.24 6.87 -5.18
C ASP A 176 -8.24 7.98 -4.85
N VAL A 177 -8.64 9.23 -5.05
CA VAL A 177 -7.87 10.42 -4.71
C VAL A 177 -8.66 11.24 -3.69
N ALA A 178 -8.11 11.38 -2.49
CA ALA A 178 -8.70 12.16 -1.41
C ALA A 178 -8.03 13.53 -1.30
N PHE A 179 -8.85 14.58 -1.33
CA PHE A 179 -8.47 15.93 -0.90
C PHE A 179 -8.82 16.08 0.57
N VAL A 180 -7.89 16.60 1.37
CA VAL A 180 -8.06 16.80 2.82
C VAL A 180 -8.00 18.30 3.09
N ALA A 181 -8.99 18.83 3.82
CA ALA A 181 -9.02 20.24 4.19
C ALA A 181 -7.93 20.54 5.24
N GLU A 182 -7.09 21.54 4.96
CA GLU A 182 -6.05 22.01 5.86
C GLU A 182 -6.10 23.54 5.92
N GLY A 183 -6.30 24.10 7.12
CA GLY A 183 -6.41 25.55 7.31
C GLY A 183 -7.76 26.16 6.95
N TYR A 184 -8.81 25.34 6.80
CA TYR A 184 -10.19 25.80 6.56
C TYR A 184 -11.04 25.62 7.82
N ARG A 185 -11.81 26.64 8.19
CA ARG A 185 -12.80 26.56 9.26
C ARG A 185 -14.06 25.82 8.81
N ASP A 186 -14.90 25.44 9.78
CA ASP A 186 -16.19 24.76 9.53
C ASP A 186 -17.10 25.49 8.52
N ASP A 187 -17.15 26.81 8.57
CA ASP A 187 -17.95 27.67 7.68
C ASP A 187 -17.26 27.98 6.33
N GLU A 188 -16.04 27.48 6.11
CA GLU A 188 -15.27 27.63 4.88
C GLU A 188 -15.26 26.35 4.03
N MET A 189 -16.01 25.31 4.42
CA MET A 189 -16.06 24.04 3.68
C MET A 189 -16.58 24.19 2.24
N ASP A 190 -17.43 25.17 1.97
CA ASP A 190 -17.86 25.50 0.60
C ASP A 190 -16.74 26.16 -0.23
N VAL A 191 -15.78 26.82 0.41
CA VAL A 191 -14.56 27.32 -0.24
C VAL A 191 -13.66 26.12 -0.57
N PHE A 192 -13.38 25.28 0.41
CA PHE A 192 -12.60 24.04 0.23
C PHE A 192 -13.14 23.19 -0.92
N ARG A 193 -14.45 22.96 -0.97
CA ARG A 193 -15.09 22.20 -2.06
C ARG A 193 -14.83 22.80 -3.43
N ARG A 194 -14.90 24.13 -3.57
CA ARG A 194 -14.60 24.82 -4.84
C ARG A 194 -13.13 24.66 -5.22
N ASP A 195 -12.22 24.71 -4.24
CA ASP A 195 -10.80 24.51 -4.49
C ASP A 195 -10.48 23.07 -4.91
N CYS A 196 -11.20 22.08 -4.37
CA CYS A 196 -11.13 20.71 -4.87
C CYS A 196 -11.62 20.60 -6.32
N GLU A 197 -12.77 21.19 -6.67
CA GLU A 197 -13.28 21.16 -8.06
C GLU A 197 -12.33 21.85 -9.04
N ASN A 198 -11.71 22.97 -8.65
CA ASN A 198 -10.67 23.64 -9.43
C ASN A 198 -9.46 22.73 -9.63
N SER A 199 -9.04 22.02 -8.58
CA SER A 199 -7.93 21.07 -8.63
C SER A 199 -8.22 19.87 -9.53
N ILE A 200 -9.44 19.31 -9.46
CA ILE A 200 -9.89 18.23 -10.33
C ILE A 200 -9.93 18.70 -11.79
N GLY A 201 -10.47 19.89 -12.04
CA GLY A 201 -10.51 20.51 -13.36
C GLY A 201 -9.11 20.68 -13.96
N ALA A 202 -8.15 21.18 -13.18
CA ALA A 202 -6.76 21.34 -13.60
C ALA A 202 -6.06 19.99 -13.86
N LEU A 203 -6.28 18.98 -13.03
CA LEU A 203 -5.73 17.65 -13.24
C LEU A 203 -6.27 17.03 -14.55
N LEU A 204 -7.59 17.05 -14.71
CA LEU A 204 -8.28 16.44 -15.83
C LEU A 204 -8.20 17.25 -17.13
N SER A 205 -7.56 18.42 -17.13
CA SER A 205 -7.28 19.17 -18.37
C SER A 205 -5.99 18.73 -19.07
N HIS A 206 -5.23 17.80 -18.47
CA HIS A 206 -3.94 17.34 -18.98
C HIS A 206 -3.98 15.87 -19.37
N GLU A 207 -3.34 15.49 -20.48
CA GLU A 207 -3.14 14.09 -20.82
C GLU A 207 -2.02 13.46 -19.97
N PRO A 208 -2.11 12.16 -19.59
CA PRO A 208 -3.18 11.21 -19.94
C PRO A 208 -4.41 11.26 -19.02
N PHE A 209 -4.47 12.15 -18.03
CA PHE A 209 -5.57 12.20 -17.06
C PHE A 209 -6.91 12.55 -17.70
N LEU A 210 -6.92 13.42 -18.72
CA LEU A 210 -8.13 13.77 -19.47
C LEU A 210 -8.77 12.53 -20.11
N SER A 211 -8.01 11.78 -20.92
CA SER A 211 -8.50 10.57 -21.59
C SER A 211 -8.77 9.40 -20.63
N MET A 212 -8.21 9.44 -19.41
CA MET A 212 -8.39 8.42 -18.37
C MET A 212 -9.24 8.90 -17.18
N ALA A 213 -10.04 9.97 -17.36
CA ALA A 213 -10.81 10.56 -16.26
C ALA A 213 -11.75 9.54 -15.57
N ASP A 214 -12.25 8.55 -16.32
CA ASP A 214 -13.11 7.48 -15.83
C ASP A 214 -12.40 6.50 -14.89
N ARG A 215 -11.07 6.59 -14.74
CA ARG A 215 -10.26 5.74 -13.85
C ARG A 215 -10.16 6.26 -12.42
N PHE A 216 -10.62 7.48 -12.14
CA PHE A 216 -10.42 8.14 -10.85
C PHE A 216 -11.73 8.38 -10.11
N ASN A 217 -11.73 8.11 -8.81
CA ASN A 217 -12.69 8.67 -7.87
C ASN A 217 -12.04 9.85 -7.15
N PHE A 218 -12.79 10.93 -6.92
CA PHE A 218 -12.33 12.08 -6.18
C PHE A 218 -13.21 12.30 -4.95
N ILE A 219 -12.56 12.41 -3.80
CA ILE A 219 -13.19 12.48 -2.47
C ILE A 219 -12.75 13.78 -1.80
N ALA A 220 -13.67 14.50 -1.18
CA ALA A 220 -13.37 15.60 -0.28
C ALA A 220 -13.52 15.11 1.17
N VAL A 221 -12.48 15.29 1.98
CA VAL A 221 -12.48 15.00 3.42
C VAL A 221 -12.50 16.32 4.17
N CYS A 222 -13.63 16.61 4.80
CA CYS A 222 -13.86 17.82 5.58
C CYS A 222 -13.24 17.67 6.97
N SER A 223 -11.98 18.05 7.09
CA SER A 223 -11.21 18.16 8.33
C SER A 223 -11.06 19.64 8.71
N PRO A 224 -12.01 20.21 9.48
CA PRO A 224 -11.93 21.60 9.90
C PRO A 224 -10.71 21.84 10.81
N SER A 225 -10.08 23.01 10.67
CA SER A 225 -8.94 23.49 11.46
C SER A 225 -9.33 24.59 12.46
#